data_AF-A0A1C5TAS1-F1
#
_entry.id   AF-A0A1C5TAS1-F1
#
_cell.length_a   1.000
_cell.length_b   1.000
_cell.length_c   1.000
_cell.angle_alpha   90.00
_cell.angle_beta   90.00
_cell.angle_gamma   90.00
#
_symmetry.space_group_name_H-M   'P 1'
#
loop_
_entity.id
_entity.type
_entity.pdbx_description
1 polymer ?
#
loop_
_entity_poly.entity_id
_entity_poly.type
_entity_poly.pdbx_seq_one_letter_code
_entity_poly.pdbx_strand_id
1 'polypeptide(L)'
;MTYEIRENAKYNSHEVYFDAIPPFEVRDALKGLNMRWNGKKACWYGFASESELIAAIQGHDEATVVTDGYMGGGAVYGSKSNKSLYGADLSKAIRQDIKAAGIKGATVSCRTYSGGQSILVKVKIHDEDMTDLAEFAESYKVKGAWVYDGANTIDVSKYYEMDSAHQKTVREAVAKYEWERSRKGIQINNYHCSNYTVYSPEFLTKLEAINGIVAAYRYDESNSMVDYYSTNFYYTIETVGA
;
A
#
# COMPACT_ATOMS: atom_id res chain seq x y z
N MET A 1 -10.91 11.58 2.27
CA MET A 1 -11.92 12.16 3.17
C MET A 1 -11.81 11.44 4.51
N THR A 2 -11.57 12.16 5.61
CA THR A 2 -11.45 11.52 6.93
C THR A 2 -12.78 11.59 7.70
N TYR A 3 -13.11 10.51 8.40
CA TYR A 3 -14.29 10.44 9.24
C TYR A 3 -13.96 9.81 10.60
N GLU A 4 -14.73 10.18 11.62
CA GLU A 4 -14.59 9.68 12.98
C GLU A 4 -15.94 9.16 13.46
N ILE A 5 -15.97 7.93 13.97
CA ILE A 5 -17.15 7.36 14.64
C ILE A 5 -16.94 7.45 16.14
N ARG A 6 -17.91 8.05 16.85
CA ARG A 6 -17.93 8.15 18.30
C ARG A 6 -19.12 7.41 18.86
N GLU A 7 -18.87 6.59 19.88
CA GLU A 7 -19.93 6.03 20.68
C GLU A 7 -20.51 7.09 21.62
N ASN A 8 -21.84 7.22 21.61
CA ASN A 8 -22.57 8.05 22.56
C ASN A 8 -23.24 7.15 23.60
N ALA A 9 -22.49 6.85 24.67
CA ALA A 9 -22.91 5.98 25.77
C ALA A 9 -24.21 6.42 26.46
N LYS A 10 -24.56 7.72 26.40
CA LYS A 10 -25.79 8.24 27.01
C LYS A 10 -27.06 7.78 26.29
N TYR A 11 -26.97 7.54 24.98
CA TYR A 11 -28.11 7.18 24.14
C TYR A 11 -27.95 5.82 23.45
N ASN A 12 -26.87 5.09 23.74
CA ASN A 12 -26.52 3.81 23.09
C ASN A 12 -26.59 3.92 21.56
N SER A 13 -25.97 4.98 21.04
CA SER A 13 -26.04 5.38 19.63
C SER A 13 -24.65 5.76 19.14
N HIS A 14 -24.44 5.75 17.82
CA HIS A 14 -23.20 6.19 17.21
C HIS A 14 -23.36 7.57 16.56
N GLU A 15 -22.31 8.37 16.63
CA GLU A 15 -22.18 9.66 15.96
C GLU A 15 -21.03 9.59 14.94
N VAL A 16 -21.25 10.03 13.70
CA VAL A 16 -20.26 10.05 12.62
C VAL A 16 -19.95 11.49 12.25
N TYR A 17 -18.68 11.86 12.35
CA TYR A 17 -18.14 13.17 12.02
C TYR A 17 -17.33 13.08 10.73
N PHE A 18 -17.38 14.12 9.90
CA PHE A 18 -16.59 14.24 8.67
C PHE A 18 -15.81 15.55 8.69
N ASP A 19 -14.59 15.53 8.16
CA ASP A 19 -13.72 16.70 7.99
C ASP A 19 -14.23 17.69 6.91
N ALA A 20 -14.96 17.18 5.94
CA ALA A 20 -15.61 17.91 4.86
C ALA A 20 -17.00 17.33 4.57
N ILE A 21 -17.82 18.03 3.77
CA ILE A 21 -19.14 17.53 3.39
C ILE A 21 -18.97 16.22 2.61
N PRO A 22 -19.52 15.08 3.09
CA PRO A 22 -19.33 13.80 2.42
C PRO A 22 -20.05 13.75 1.06
N PRO A 23 -19.57 12.91 0.11
CA PRO A 23 -20.21 12.67 -1.17
C PRO A 23 -21.70 12.36 -1.05
N PHE A 24 -22.46 12.60 -2.12
CA PHE A 24 -23.91 12.36 -2.11
C PHE A 24 -24.25 10.90 -1.78
N GLU A 25 -23.46 9.98 -2.28
CA GLU A 25 -23.62 8.54 -2.16
C GLU A 25 -23.42 8.08 -0.71
N VAL A 26 -22.40 8.59 -0.02
CA VAL A 26 -22.19 8.35 1.43
C VAL A 26 -23.35 8.91 2.24
N ARG A 27 -23.85 10.11 1.90
CA ARG A 27 -25.02 10.69 2.58
C ARG A 27 -26.30 9.90 2.34
N ASP A 28 -26.46 9.32 1.16
CA ASP A 28 -27.61 8.48 0.83
C ASP A 28 -27.56 7.12 1.54
N ALA A 29 -26.37 6.50 1.60
CA ALA A 29 -26.13 5.27 2.34
C ALA A 29 -26.39 5.44 3.86
N LEU A 30 -25.93 6.55 4.45
CA LEU A 30 -26.23 6.88 5.85
C LEU A 30 -27.73 7.07 6.10
N LYS A 31 -28.45 7.71 5.18
CA LYS A 31 -29.93 7.80 5.28
C LYS A 31 -30.59 6.44 5.18
N GLY A 32 -30.07 5.54 4.34
CA GLY A 32 -30.52 4.15 4.22
C GLY A 32 -30.39 3.37 5.53
N LEU A 33 -29.37 3.68 6.35
CA LEU A 33 -29.19 3.15 7.71
C LEU A 33 -30.02 3.87 8.78
N ASN A 34 -31.00 4.67 8.39
CA ASN A 34 -31.81 5.51 9.27
C ASN A 34 -31.00 6.52 10.12
N MET A 35 -29.78 6.87 9.70
CA MET A 35 -29.03 7.95 10.32
C MET A 35 -29.72 9.30 10.07
N ARG A 36 -29.52 10.24 11.00
CA ARG A 36 -30.08 11.59 10.95
C ARG A 36 -28.96 12.62 11.08
N TRP A 37 -29.08 13.71 10.34
CA TRP A 37 -28.13 14.81 10.40
C TRP A 37 -28.44 15.74 11.59
N ASN A 38 -27.42 16.06 12.38
CA ASN A 38 -27.47 17.06 13.43
C ASN A 38 -26.72 18.33 13.00
N GLY A 39 -27.47 19.35 12.59
CA GLY A 39 -26.89 20.62 12.12
C GLY A 39 -26.16 21.45 13.18
N LYS A 40 -26.36 21.18 14.49
CA LYS A 40 -25.66 21.91 15.56
C LYS A 40 -24.28 21.32 15.87
N LYS A 41 -24.18 19.98 15.81
CA LYS A 41 -22.93 19.25 16.05
C LYS A 41 -22.14 18.97 14.75
N ALA A 42 -22.75 19.19 13.60
CA ALA A 42 -22.24 18.80 12.29
C ALA A 42 -21.88 17.31 12.20
N CYS A 43 -22.76 16.43 12.70
CA CYS A 43 -22.57 14.98 12.67
C CYS A 43 -23.83 14.22 12.25
N TRP A 44 -23.64 13.00 11.76
CA TRP A 44 -24.71 12.02 11.56
C TRP A 44 -24.87 11.18 12.81
N TYR A 45 -26.10 10.88 13.25
CA TYR A 45 -26.34 10.05 14.43
C TYR A 45 -27.45 9.03 14.19
N GLY A 46 -27.36 7.91 14.90
CA GLY A 46 -28.35 6.84 14.84
C GLY A 46 -27.91 5.57 15.56
N PHE A 47 -28.66 4.50 15.36
CA PHE A 47 -28.50 3.21 16.07
C PHE A 47 -27.87 2.12 15.21
N ALA A 48 -27.46 2.45 13.98
CA ALA A 48 -26.68 1.54 13.17
C ALA A 48 -25.41 1.16 13.93
N SER A 49 -25.07 -0.12 13.87
CA SER A 49 -23.83 -0.62 14.45
C SER A 49 -22.63 0.03 13.76
N GLU A 50 -21.51 0.07 14.46
CA GLU A 50 -20.27 0.61 13.90
C GLU A 50 -19.90 -0.11 12.58
N SER A 51 -20.11 -1.42 12.49
CA SER A 51 -19.85 -2.19 11.27
C SER A 51 -20.75 -1.81 10.10
N GLU A 52 -22.03 -1.52 10.33
CA GLU A 52 -22.96 -1.03 9.30
C GLU A 52 -22.58 0.36 8.83
N LEU A 53 -22.21 1.26 9.75
CA LEU A 53 -21.77 2.61 9.44
C LEU A 53 -20.49 2.60 8.61
N ILE A 54 -19.53 1.79 9.03
CA ILE A 54 -18.29 1.56 8.30
C ILE A 54 -18.61 1.04 6.90
N ALA A 55 -19.45 0.02 6.74
CA ALA A 55 -19.80 -0.53 5.43
C ALA A 55 -20.49 0.50 4.50
N ALA A 56 -21.37 1.34 5.04
CA ALA A 56 -22.05 2.39 4.28
C ALA A 56 -21.10 3.53 3.85
N ILE A 57 -20.08 3.83 4.65
CA ILE A 57 -19.08 4.86 4.35
C ILE A 57 -17.99 4.29 3.41
N GLN A 58 -17.54 3.06 3.66
CA GLN A 58 -16.48 2.34 2.92
C GLN A 58 -16.95 1.68 1.62
N GLY A 59 -18.26 1.60 1.35
CA GLY A 59 -18.78 1.29 0.02
C GLY A 59 -18.27 2.27 -1.07
N HIS A 60 -17.58 3.33 -0.66
CA HIS A 60 -16.85 4.27 -1.48
C HIS A 60 -15.36 4.26 -1.06
N ASP A 61 -14.50 3.74 -1.94
CA ASP A 61 -13.10 3.37 -1.66
C ASP A 61 -12.23 4.54 -1.11
N GLU A 62 -11.83 4.46 0.16
CA GLU A 62 -10.56 5.00 0.68
C GLU A 62 -9.93 4.03 1.70
N ALA A 63 -8.59 4.00 1.76
CA ALA A 63 -7.82 2.76 1.82
C ALA A 63 -7.28 2.29 3.20
N THR A 64 -7.48 2.98 4.32
CA THR A 64 -6.95 2.50 5.62
C THR A 64 -7.71 3.10 6.79
N VAL A 65 -8.06 2.29 7.80
CA VAL A 65 -8.60 2.76 9.08
C VAL A 65 -7.52 2.59 10.16
N VAL A 66 -7.24 3.67 10.90
CA VAL A 66 -6.50 3.65 12.15
C VAL A 66 -7.52 3.77 13.27
N THR A 67 -7.68 2.74 14.10
CA THR A 67 -8.53 2.83 15.29
C THR A 67 -7.69 3.16 16.52
N ASP A 68 -8.19 4.01 17.42
CA ASP A 68 -7.62 4.15 18.75
C ASP A 68 -8.13 2.99 19.62
N GLY A 69 -7.27 2.00 19.86
CA GLY A 69 -7.58 0.91 20.79
C GLY A 69 -7.40 1.32 22.26
N TYR A 70 -7.95 0.50 23.16
CA TYR A 70 -7.80 0.65 24.61
C TYR A 70 -6.30 0.71 24.97
N MET A 71 -5.88 1.74 25.73
CA MET A 71 -4.47 2.03 26.12
C MET A 71 -3.53 2.48 24.99
N GLY A 72 -4.04 3.01 23.87
CA GLY A 72 -3.21 3.64 22.83
C GLY A 72 -2.55 2.65 21.86
N GLY A 73 -2.96 1.37 21.87
CA GLY A 73 -2.60 0.40 20.86
C GLY A 73 -3.63 0.42 19.74
N GLY A 74 -3.35 1.11 18.64
CA GLY A 74 -4.23 1.11 17.47
C GLY A 74 -4.05 -0.12 16.57
N ALA A 75 -5.14 -0.58 15.96
CA ALA A 75 -5.11 -1.62 14.93
C ALA A 75 -5.27 -0.98 13.53
N VAL A 76 -4.54 -1.52 12.55
CA VAL A 76 -4.56 -1.02 11.16
C VAL A 76 -5.28 -2.04 10.28
N TYR A 77 -6.49 -1.71 9.87
CA TYR A 77 -7.30 -2.56 9.00
C TYR A 77 -7.28 -2.03 7.56
N GLY A 78 -7.18 -2.95 6.59
CA GLY A 78 -7.47 -2.67 5.19
C GLY A 78 -8.98 -2.51 4.96
N SER A 79 -9.39 -1.66 4.01
CA SER A 79 -10.81 -1.34 3.73
C SER A 79 -11.66 -2.52 3.24
N LYS A 80 -11.04 -3.66 2.89
CA LYS A 80 -11.70 -4.90 2.43
C LYS A 80 -11.43 -6.08 3.36
N SER A 81 -10.90 -5.80 4.55
CA SER A 81 -10.45 -6.79 5.53
C SER A 81 -11.60 -7.62 6.13
N ASN A 82 -12.81 -7.05 6.25
CA ASN A 82 -14.02 -7.72 6.75
C ASN A 82 -14.50 -8.93 5.91
N LYS A 83 -13.91 -9.15 4.73
CA LYS A 83 -14.22 -10.30 3.88
C LYS A 83 -13.48 -11.57 4.30
N SER A 84 -12.44 -11.47 5.12
CA SER A 84 -11.61 -12.58 5.64
C SER A 84 -11.27 -13.64 4.57
N LEU A 85 -10.93 -13.18 3.36
CA LEU A 85 -10.71 -14.06 2.21
C LEU A 85 -9.40 -14.85 2.37
N TYR A 86 -9.41 -16.10 1.91
CA TYR A 86 -8.28 -17.01 2.05
C TYR A 86 -7.92 -17.69 0.73
N GLY A 87 -6.61 -17.86 0.48
CA GLY A 87 -6.10 -18.65 -0.63
C GLY A 87 -6.58 -18.17 -2.01
N ALA A 88 -7.24 -19.06 -2.76
CA ALA A 88 -7.65 -18.78 -4.14
C ALA A 88 -8.64 -17.62 -4.23
N ASP A 89 -9.58 -17.50 -3.29
CA ASP A 89 -10.60 -16.44 -3.28
C ASP A 89 -9.99 -15.07 -3.04
N LEU A 90 -9.00 -14.98 -2.14
CA LEU A 90 -8.24 -13.76 -1.92
C LEU A 90 -7.50 -13.32 -3.19
N SER A 91 -6.75 -14.24 -3.81
CA SER A 91 -6.02 -13.93 -5.05
C SER A 91 -6.95 -13.51 -6.19
N LYS A 92 -8.18 -14.06 -6.22
CA LYS A 92 -9.19 -13.75 -7.24
C LYS A 92 -9.77 -12.35 -7.02
N ALA A 93 -10.09 -12.01 -5.77
CA ALA A 93 -10.61 -10.70 -5.42
C ALA A 93 -9.60 -9.60 -5.72
N ILE A 94 -8.33 -9.77 -5.33
CA ILE A 94 -7.25 -8.82 -5.65
C ILE A 94 -7.11 -8.65 -7.17
N ARG A 95 -7.16 -9.74 -7.96
CA ARG A 95 -7.11 -9.66 -9.43
C ARG A 95 -8.29 -8.88 -10.02
N GLN A 96 -9.49 -9.04 -9.45
CA GLN A 96 -10.67 -8.32 -9.90
C GLN A 96 -10.53 -6.82 -9.63
N ASP A 97 -10.02 -6.44 -8.46
CA ASP A 97 -9.77 -5.03 -8.10
C ASP A 97 -8.69 -4.39 -8.98
N ILE A 98 -7.57 -5.09 -9.22
CA ILE A 98 -6.53 -4.64 -10.16
C ILE A 98 -7.12 -4.41 -11.56
N LYS A 99 -7.97 -5.32 -12.02
CA LYS A 99 -8.66 -5.20 -13.31
C LYS A 99 -9.65 -4.04 -13.32
N ALA A 100 -10.40 -3.83 -12.23
CA ALA A 100 -11.36 -2.74 -12.10
C ALA A 100 -10.67 -1.37 -12.08
N ALA A 101 -9.47 -1.28 -11.48
CA ALA A 101 -8.60 -0.11 -11.53
C ALA A 101 -7.95 0.13 -12.92
N GLY A 102 -8.22 -0.74 -13.91
CA GLY A 102 -7.68 -0.61 -15.26
C GLY A 102 -6.20 -0.98 -15.39
N ILE A 103 -5.59 -1.55 -14.35
CA ILE A 103 -4.16 -1.87 -14.31
C ILE A 103 -3.89 -3.15 -15.13
N LYS A 104 -2.99 -3.04 -16.10
CA LYS A 104 -2.56 -4.16 -16.96
C LYS A 104 -1.17 -4.68 -16.57
N GLY A 105 -0.90 -5.94 -16.91
CA GLY A 105 0.41 -6.55 -16.75
C GLY A 105 0.74 -7.02 -15.32
N ALA A 106 -0.24 -7.06 -14.42
CA ALA A 106 -0.08 -7.60 -13.07
C ALA A 106 -0.69 -9.01 -12.97
N THR A 107 0.02 -9.93 -12.31
CA THR A 107 -0.48 -11.26 -11.96
C THR A 107 -0.40 -11.45 -10.46
N VAL A 108 -1.38 -12.13 -9.88
CA VAL A 108 -1.46 -12.36 -8.43
C VAL A 108 -1.60 -13.84 -8.18
N SER A 109 -0.82 -14.33 -7.23
CA SER A 109 -0.92 -15.69 -6.70
C SER A 109 -0.97 -15.64 -5.18
N CYS A 110 -1.59 -16.65 -4.57
CA CYS A 110 -1.63 -16.80 -3.13
C CYS A 110 -1.20 -18.23 -2.77
N ARG A 111 -0.20 -18.36 -1.91
CA ARG A 111 0.26 -19.61 -1.35
C ARG A 111 -0.22 -19.73 0.08
N THR A 112 -0.83 -20.85 0.42
CA THR A 112 -1.28 -21.16 1.78
C THR A 112 -0.27 -22.10 2.46
N TYR A 113 -0.17 -21.99 3.78
CA TYR A 113 0.68 -22.86 4.61
C TYR A 113 0.10 -22.98 6.02
N SER A 114 0.62 -23.91 6.82
CA SER A 114 0.19 -24.08 8.22
C SER A 114 0.40 -22.78 8.98
N GLY A 115 -0.70 -22.14 9.37
CA GLY A 115 -0.72 -20.87 10.07
C GLY A 115 -1.02 -19.64 9.19
N GLY A 116 -0.95 -19.68 7.86
CA GLY A 116 -1.05 -18.42 7.10
C GLY A 116 -1.21 -18.50 5.59
N GLN A 117 -1.05 -17.32 4.97
CA GLN A 117 -1.05 -17.15 3.53
C GLN A 117 -0.06 -16.07 3.08
N SER A 118 0.55 -16.28 1.92
CA SER A 118 1.48 -15.34 1.30
C SER A 118 1.04 -15.01 -0.11
N ILE A 119 0.94 -13.73 -0.40
CA ILE A 119 0.50 -13.19 -1.68
C ILE A 119 1.73 -12.75 -2.46
N LEU A 120 1.81 -13.16 -3.72
CA LEU A 120 2.85 -12.70 -4.64
C LEU A 120 2.19 -12.00 -5.82
N VAL A 121 2.52 -10.72 -5.99
CA VAL A 121 2.14 -9.93 -7.16
C VAL A 121 3.34 -9.75 -8.06
N LYS A 122 3.25 -10.21 -9.31
CA LYS A 122 4.26 -9.94 -10.34
C LYS A 122 3.74 -8.90 -11.31
N VAL A 123 4.51 -7.84 -11.51
CA VAL A 123 4.19 -6.71 -12.39
C VAL A 123 5.18 -6.71 -13.54
N LYS A 124 4.68 -6.86 -14.77
CA LYS A 124 5.50 -6.75 -15.97
C LYS A 124 6.01 -5.32 -16.13
N ILE A 125 7.29 -5.21 -16.45
CA ILE A 125 7.96 -3.96 -16.81
C ILE A 125 8.40 -3.99 -18.26
N HIS A 126 8.17 -2.89 -18.95
CA HIS A 126 8.64 -2.61 -20.30
C HIS A 126 9.68 -1.49 -20.26
N ASP A 127 10.43 -1.30 -21.34
CA ASP A 127 11.45 -0.23 -21.42
C ASP A 127 10.84 1.17 -21.24
N GLU A 128 9.57 1.35 -21.64
CA GLU A 128 8.80 2.59 -21.43
C GLU A 128 8.44 2.87 -19.96
N ASP A 129 8.46 1.86 -19.10
CA ASP A 129 8.19 2.00 -17.67
C ASP A 129 9.43 2.49 -16.89
N MET A 130 10.60 2.55 -17.54
CA MET A 130 11.89 2.90 -16.95
C MET A 130 12.22 4.38 -17.21
N THR A 131 12.91 5.01 -16.26
CA THR A 131 13.55 6.32 -16.50
C THR A 131 14.66 6.16 -17.54
N ASP A 132 14.93 7.19 -18.34
CA ASP A 132 16.07 7.18 -19.25
C ASP A 132 17.38 6.89 -18.48
N LEU A 133 18.26 6.09 -19.06
CA LEU A 133 19.49 5.67 -18.37
C LEU A 133 20.42 6.85 -18.10
N ALA A 134 20.52 7.83 -19.00
CA ALA A 134 21.37 8.99 -18.80
C ALA A 134 20.80 9.90 -17.69
N GLU A 135 19.49 10.14 -17.69
CA GLU A 135 18.79 10.88 -16.64
C GLU A 135 18.91 10.19 -15.27
N PHE A 136 18.72 8.86 -15.24
CA PHE A 136 18.88 8.08 -14.03
C PHE A 136 20.33 8.14 -13.53
N ALA A 137 21.32 7.95 -14.41
CA ALA A 137 22.73 8.04 -14.05
C ALA A 137 23.14 9.43 -13.59
N GLU A 138 22.55 10.51 -14.11
CA GLU A 138 22.80 11.87 -13.65
C GLU A 138 22.27 12.09 -12.23
N SER A 139 21.03 11.65 -11.96
CA SER A 139 20.39 11.81 -10.64
C SER A 139 20.83 10.78 -9.59
N TYR A 140 21.53 9.71 -9.99
CA TYR A 140 21.92 8.62 -9.11
C TYR A 140 22.87 9.07 -8.00
N LYS A 141 22.55 8.63 -6.78
CA LYS A 141 23.38 8.81 -5.59
C LYS A 141 23.77 7.44 -5.04
N VAL A 142 25.05 7.28 -4.74
CA VAL A 142 25.59 6.11 -4.05
C VAL A 142 24.92 5.94 -2.69
N LYS A 143 24.42 4.74 -2.40
CA LYS A 143 23.72 4.38 -1.15
C LYS A 143 24.36 3.13 -0.53
N GLY A 144 24.26 3.03 0.80
CA GLY A 144 24.73 1.85 1.56
C GLY A 144 26.20 1.93 1.95
N ALA A 145 26.72 0.84 2.52
CA ALA A 145 28.13 0.73 2.91
C ALA A 145 29.03 0.23 1.77
N TRP A 146 28.44 -0.46 0.79
CA TRP A 146 29.15 -1.08 -0.32
C TRP A 146 28.41 -0.78 -1.62
N VAL A 147 29.16 -0.45 -2.68
CA VAL A 147 28.62 -0.29 -4.04
C VAL A 147 29.18 -1.33 -4.98
N TYR A 148 28.36 -1.78 -5.92
CA TYR A 148 28.74 -2.74 -6.95
C TYR A 148 28.55 -2.10 -8.32
N ASP A 149 29.65 -1.99 -9.08
CA ASP A 149 29.68 -1.32 -10.38
C ASP A 149 29.40 -2.24 -11.58
N GLY A 150 29.05 -3.51 -11.30
CA GLY A 150 28.88 -4.56 -12.32
C GLY A 150 30.10 -5.48 -12.48
N ALA A 151 31.25 -5.12 -11.92
CA ALA A 151 32.48 -5.93 -11.94
C ALA A 151 33.11 -6.09 -10.55
N ASN A 152 33.14 -5.02 -9.76
CA ASN A 152 33.81 -4.92 -8.47
C ASN A 152 32.86 -4.42 -7.39
N THR A 153 33.13 -4.84 -6.15
CA THR A 153 32.50 -4.28 -4.96
C THR A 153 33.47 -3.30 -4.29
N ILE A 154 33.03 -2.06 -4.10
CA ILE A 154 33.83 -0.96 -3.56
C ILE A 154 33.20 -0.51 -2.24
N ASP A 155 34.01 -0.38 -1.20
CA ASP A 155 33.59 0.23 0.07
C ASP A 155 33.29 1.72 -0.16
N VAL A 156 32.19 2.21 0.40
CA VAL A 156 31.75 3.59 0.16
C VAL A 156 32.74 4.63 0.70
N SER A 157 33.51 4.32 1.75
CA SER A 157 34.58 5.21 2.24
C SER A 157 35.66 5.34 1.18
N LYS A 158 36.09 4.22 0.57
CA LYS A 158 37.05 4.22 -0.52
C LYS A 158 36.55 4.95 -1.76
N TYR A 159 35.24 4.85 -2.06
CA TYR A 159 34.62 5.62 -3.14
C TYR A 159 34.79 7.14 -2.91
N TYR A 160 34.50 7.62 -1.70
CA TYR A 160 34.62 9.06 -1.39
C TYR A 160 36.05 9.57 -1.26
N GLU A 161 37.04 8.68 -1.11
CA GLU A 161 38.47 9.01 -1.17
C GLU A 161 38.99 9.18 -2.61
N MET A 162 38.25 8.69 -3.63
CA MET A 162 38.64 8.86 -5.04
C MET A 162 38.51 10.31 -5.50
N ASP A 163 39.23 10.71 -6.54
CA ASP A 163 38.98 11.99 -7.20
C ASP A 163 37.62 12.02 -7.93
N SER A 164 37.17 13.23 -8.26
CA SER A 164 35.85 13.46 -8.83
C SER A 164 35.61 12.77 -10.18
N ALA A 165 36.66 12.55 -10.99
CA ALA A 165 36.51 11.88 -12.28
C ALA A 165 36.30 10.37 -12.08
N HIS A 166 37.04 9.76 -11.17
CA HIS A 166 36.84 8.35 -10.81
C HIS A 166 35.51 8.13 -10.08
N GLN A 167 35.13 9.02 -9.15
CA GLN A 167 33.81 8.97 -8.49
C GLN A 167 32.67 9.02 -9.50
N LYS A 168 32.77 9.89 -10.52
CA LYS A 168 31.77 9.98 -11.59
C LYS A 168 31.67 8.67 -12.36
N THR A 169 32.81 8.10 -12.76
CA THR A 169 32.88 6.84 -13.52
C THR A 169 32.25 5.68 -12.76
N VAL A 170 32.62 5.50 -11.49
CA VAL A 170 32.05 4.45 -10.63
C VAL A 170 30.55 4.65 -10.46
N ARG A 171 30.11 5.88 -10.17
CA ARG A 171 28.69 6.20 -9.98
C ARG A 171 27.85 5.88 -11.22
N GLU A 172 28.33 6.21 -12.41
CA GLU A 172 27.65 5.90 -13.68
C GLU A 172 27.59 4.39 -13.94
N ALA A 173 28.66 3.65 -13.63
CA ALA A 173 28.68 2.19 -13.76
C ALA A 173 27.70 1.51 -12.78
N VAL A 174 27.65 1.97 -11.52
CA VAL A 174 26.69 1.49 -10.51
C VAL A 174 25.26 1.81 -10.94
N ALA A 175 24.99 3.03 -11.40
CA ALA A 175 23.66 3.42 -11.88
C ALA A 175 23.23 2.54 -13.06
N LYS A 176 24.11 2.30 -14.03
CA LYS A 176 23.84 1.38 -15.15
C LYS A 176 23.52 -0.03 -14.67
N TYR A 177 24.31 -0.56 -13.74
CA TYR A 177 24.05 -1.89 -13.18
C TYR A 177 22.67 -1.96 -12.50
N GLU A 178 22.33 -0.96 -11.67
CA GLU A 178 21.04 -0.91 -10.97
C GLU A 178 19.87 -0.77 -11.94
N TRP A 179 20.04 0.01 -13.01
CA TRP A 179 19.07 0.14 -14.10
C TRP A 179 18.83 -1.19 -14.82
N GLU A 180 19.90 -1.86 -15.26
CA GLU A 180 19.81 -3.14 -15.96
C GLU A 180 19.25 -4.26 -15.06
N ARG A 181 19.60 -4.24 -13.78
CA ARG A 181 19.05 -5.17 -12.79
C ARG A 181 17.56 -4.95 -12.61
N SER A 182 17.13 -3.70 -12.45
CA SER A 182 15.72 -3.34 -12.28
C SER A 182 14.90 -3.70 -13.50
N ARG A 183 15.44 -3.48 -14.71
CA ARG A 183 14.84 -3.89 -16.00
C ARG A 183 14.57 -5.39 -16.12
N LYS A 184 15.38 -6.24 -15.48
CA LYS A 184 15.17 -7.70 -15.45
C LYS A 184 14.12 -8.13 -14.43
N GLY A 185 13.82 -7.26 -13.47
CA GLY A 185 12.89 -7.52 -12.38
C GLY A 185 13.59 -7.67 -11.04
N ILE A 186 12.98 -7.05 -10.03
CA ILE A 186 13.41 -7.05 -8.63
C ILE A 186 12.21 -7.13 -7.70
N GLN A 187 12.45 -7.59 -6.48
CA GLN A 187 11.49 -7.42 -5.40
C GLN A 187 11.42 -5.95 -4.99
N ILE A 188 10.20 -5.43 -4.92
CA ILE A 188 9.90 -4.07 -4.48
C ILE A 188 9.66 -4.07 -2.97
N ASN A 189 10.27 -3.11 -2.29
CA ASN A 189 9.93 -2.79 -0.92
C ASN A 189 8.58 -2.07 -0.92
N ASN A 190 7.54 -2.80 -0.53
CA ASN A 190 6.14 -2.33 -0.48
C ASN A 190 5.90 -1.16 0.48
N TYR A 191 6.81 -0.89 1.42
CA TYR A 191 6.73 0.29 2.30
C TYR A 191 7.29 1.56 1.64
N HIS A 192 8.07 1.41 0.57
CA HIS A 192 8.83 2.50 -0.05
C HIS A 192 8.85 2.36 -1.58
N CYS A 193 7.70 2.10 -2.21
CA CYS A 193 7.57 1.98 -3.66
C CYS A 193 8.15 3.20 -4.40
N SER A 194 7.94 4.41 -3.87
CA SER A 194 8.42 5.68 -4.44
C SER A 194 9.95 5.83 -4.46
N ASN A 195 10.70 5.02 -3.71
CA ASN A 195 12.17 5.14 -3.65
C ASN A 195 12.88 4.55 -4.89
N TYR A 196 12.16 3.85 -5.76
CA TYR A 196 12.70 3.20 -6.95
C TYR A 196 12.69 4.17 -8.15
N THR A 197 13.50 5.24 -8.07
CA THR A 197 13.61 6.29 -9.11
C THR A 197 14.15 5.80 -10.46
N VAL A 198 14.53 4.52 -10.52
CA VAL A 198 14.85 3.80 -11.76
C VAL A 198 13.63 3.61 -12.66
N TYR A 199 12.42 3.64 -12.08
CA TYR A 199 11.16 3.59 -12.80
C TYR A 199 10.58 4.98 -13.03
N SER A 200 9.82 5.10 -14.12
CA SER A 200 9.05 6.30 -14.44
C SER A 200 8.02 6.64 -13.36
N PRO A 201 7.66 7.93 -13.18
CA PRO A 201 6.61 8.35 -12.25
C PRO A 201 5.26 7.65 -12.47
N GLU A 202 4.91 7.40 -13.73
CA GLU A 202 3.69 6.69 -14.13
C GLU A 202 3.71 5.24 -13.63
N PHE A 203 4.84 4.55 -13.78
CA PHE A 203 4.99 3.19 -13.29
C PHE A 203 5.04 3.12 -11.76
N LEU A 204 5.65 4.10 -11.09
CA LEU A 204 5.62 4.20 -9.63
C LEU A 204 4.20 4.37 -9.11
N THR A 205 3.39 5.23 -9.75
CA THR A 205 1.97 5.40 -9.44
C THR A 205 1.20 4.08 -9.60
N LYS A 206 1.50 3.32 -10.66
CA LYS A 206 0.94 1.97 -10.86
C LYS A 206 1.33 1.00 -9.75
N LEU A 207 2.59 1.00 -9.30
CA LEU A 207 3.05 0.16 -8.18
C LEU A 207 2.36 0.54 -6.86
N GLU A 208 2.20 1.83 -6.59
CA GLU A 208 1.49 2.33 -5.40
C GLU A 208 0.01 1.95 -5.42
N ALA A 209 -0.65 2.04 -6.56
CA ALA A 209 -2.04 1.60 -6.71
C ALA A 209 -2.18 0.08 -6.46
N ILE A 210 -1.28 -0.74 -7.02
CA ILE A 210 -1.25 -2.18 -6.75
C ILE A 210 -1.03 -2.45 -5.25
N ASN A 211 -0.09 -1.73 -4.63
CA ASN A 211 0.22 -1.85 -3.20
C ASN A 211 -1.01 -1.55 -2.34
N GLY A 212 -1.70 -0.44 -2.63
CA GLY A 212 -2.94 -0.05 -1.95
C GLY A 212 -4.05 -1.09 -2.10
N ILE A 213 -4.25 -1.63 -3.31
CA ILE A 213 -5.24 -2.69 -3.55
C ILE A 213 -4.93 -3.94 -2.72
N VAL A 214 -3.68 -4.39 -2.67
CA VAL A 214 -3.31 -5.57 -1.89
C VAL A 214 -3.45 -5.28 -0.39
N ALA A 215 -2.96 -4.14 0.07
CA ALA A 215 -3.04 -3.72 1.47
C ALA A 215 -4.48 -3.57 1.97
N ALA A 216 -5.44 -3.25 1.09
CA ALA A 216 -6.86 -3.19 1.44
C ALA A 216 -7.42 -4.54 1.94
N TYR A 217 -6.82 -5.67 1.57
CA TYR A 217 -7.21 -6.99 2.07
C TYR A 217 -6.49 -7.41 3.36
N ARG A 218 -5.58 -6.57 3.87
CA ARG A 218 -4.92 -6.84 5.15
C ARG A 218 -5.96 -6.78 6.26
N TYR A 219 -6.22 -7.93 6.86
CA TYR A 219 -6.97 -8.06 8.09
C TYR A 219 -5.99 -8.16 9.25
N ASP A 220 -6.22 -7.41 10.32
CA ASP A 220 -5.39 -7.40 11.52
C ASP A 220 -6.27 -7.12 12.74
N GLU A 221 -6.93 -8.15 13.27
CA GLU A 221 -7.70 -8.06 14.53
C GLU A 221 -6.82 -8.19 15.78
N SER A 222 -5.49 -8.17 15.64
CA SER A 222 -4.62 -8.30 16.80
C SER A 222 -4.60 -7.01 17.61
N ASN A 223 -5.18 -7.06 18.82
CA ASN A 223 -4.89 -6.05 19.83
C ASN A 223 -3.46 -6.33 20.32
N SER A 224 -2.55 -5.40 20.07
CA SER A 224 -1.08 -5.50 20.16
C SER A 224 -0.50 -5.96 21.52
N MET A 225 -1.35 -6.30 22.49
CA MET A 225 -0.98 -6.80 23.82
C MET A 225 -1.40 -8.24 24.13
N VAL A 226 -2.35 -8.87 23.43
CA VAL A 226 -2.94 -10.14 23.91
C VAL A 226 -3.12 -11.23 22.85
N ASP A 227 -3.31 -10.89 21.56
CA ASP A 227 -3.56 -11.90 20.52
C ASP A 227 -2.41 -12.05 19.54
N TYR A 228 -1.95 -13.29 19.36
CA TYR A 228 -1.05 -13.67 18.27
C TYR A 228 -1.72 -13.31 16.94
N TYR A 229 -1.06 -12.48 16.12
CA TYR A 229 -1.49 -11.99 14.79
C TYR A 229 -2.50 -12.93 14.11
N SER A 230 -3.80 -12.58 14.15
CA SER A 230 -4.87 -13.48 13.67
C SER A 230 -4.87 -13.69 12.16
N THR A 231 -3.98 -13.01 11.43
CA THR A 231 -3.76 -13.25 10.01
C THR A 231 -2.31 -13.01 9.65
N ASN A 232 -1.58 -14.11 9.46
CA ASN A 232 -0.35 -14.21 8.69
C ASN A 232 -0.60 -13.74 7.25
N PHE A 233 -0.78 -12.43 7.04
CA PHE A 233 -0.98 -11.75 5.78
C PHE A 233 0.36 -11.17 5.32
N TYR A 234 1.09 -11.96 4.54
CA TYR A 234 2.35 -11.52 3.95
C TYR A 234 2.12 -11.28 2.47
N TYR A 235 2.67 -10.19 1.94
CA TYR A 235 2.65 -9.97 0.51
C TYR A 235 3.97 -9.42 0.00
N THR A 236 4.28 -9.82 -1.22
CA THR A 236 5.47 -9.40 -1.95
C THR A 236 5.05 -8.88 -3.31
N ILE A 237 5.62 -7.75 -3.71
CA ILE A 237 5.50 -7.21 -5.05
C ILE A 237 6.83 -7.41 -5.75
N GLU A 238 6.83 -8.07 -6.90
CA GLU A 238 7.98 -8.27 -7.76
C GLU A 238 7.73 -7.61 -9.11
N THR A 239 8.72 -6.90 -9.61
CA THR A 239 8.77 -6.54 -11.03
C THR A 239 9.40 -7.69 -11.81
N VAL A 240 8.96 -7.90 -13.05
CA VAL A 240 9.50 -8.95 -13.93
C VAL A 240 9.68 -8.38 -15.34
N GLY A 241 10.88 -8.56 -15.90
CA GLY A 241 11.16 -8.20 -17.29
C GLY A 241 10.14 -8.83 -18.24
N ALA A 242 9.58 -8.02 -19.15
CA ALA A 242 8.62 -8.47 -20.15
C ALA A 242 9.26 -9.32 -21.26
#